data_AF-A0A4S2DIF5-F1
#
_entry.id   AF-A0A4S2DIF5-F1
#
_cell.length_a   1.000
_cell.length_b   1.000
_cell.length_c   1.000
_cell.angle_alpha   90.00
_cell.angle_beta   90.00
_cell.angle_gamma   90.00
#
_symmetry.space_group_name_H-M   'P 1'
#
loop_
_entity.id
_entity.type
_entity.pdbx_description
1 polymer ?
#
loop_
_entity_poly.entity_id
_entity_poly.type
_entity_poly.pdbx_seq_one_letter_code
_entity_poly.pdbx_strand_id
1 'polypeptide(L)'
;MAGEIKICRCRDVSYLEIRKAMLEGARNLEDIMMETGAATCCGGCTSQVIGILESVCRCNNISMKEVIKTVNDGADTVEKVGEITKAGTTCGRCRPLIQNVIEVKR
;
A
#
# COMPACT_ATOMS: atom_id res chain seq x y z
N MET A 1 -17.96 7.67 2.64
CA MET A 1 -16.53 8.05 2.80
C MET A 1 -15.69 6.80 2.54
N ALA A 2 -14.45 6.88 2.01
CA ALA A 2 -13.69 5.71 1.52
C ALA A 2 -13.23 4.70 2.60
N GLY A 3 -13.63 4.88 3.87
CA GLY A 3 -13.20 4.07 5.00
C GLY A 3 -13.97 2.76 5.21
N GLU A 4 -15.07 2.53 4.52
CA GLU A 4 -15.98 1.39 4.76
C GLU A 4 -15.82 0.24 3.76
N ILE A 5 -14.85 0.30 2.85
CA ILE A 5 -14.65 -0.76 1.85
C ILE A 5 -14.06 -2.00 2.55
N LYS A 6 -14.90 -3.00 2.81
CA LYS A 6 -14.50 -4.31 3.36
C LYS A 6 -13.84 -5.16 2.28
N ILE A 7 -12.59 -5.54 2.50
CA ILE A 7 -11.81 -6.39 1.59
C ILE A 7 -11.93 -7.85 2.01
N CYS A 8 -11.78 -8.15 3.30
CA CYS A 8 -12.05 -9.48 3.85
C CYS A 8 -13.37 -9.48 4.60
N ARG A 9 -14.39 -10.18 4.08
CA ARG A 9 -15.69 -10.29 4.77
C ARG A 9 -15.66 -11.25 5.96
N CYS A 10 -14.91 -12.35 5.86
CA CYS A 10 -14.87 -13.38 6.91
C CYS A 10 -14.18 -12.92 8.19
N ARG A 11 -13.21 -12.01 8.07
CA ARG A 11 -12.43 -11.46 9.20
C ARG A 11 -12.71 -9.98 9.43
N ASP A 12 -13.74 -9.45 8.77
CA ASP A 12 -14.17 -8.04 8.84
C ASP A 12 -13.08 -7.00 8.53
N VAL A 13 -12.06 -7.34 7.73
CA VAL A 13 -10.93 -6.44 7.44
C VAL A 13 -11.27 -5.45 6.32
N SER A 14 -11.04 -4.17 6.60
CA SER A 14 -11.24 -3.06 5.67
C SER A 14 -9.97 -2.70 4.87
N TYR A 15 -10.16 -1.97 3.76
CA TYR A 15 -9.06 -1.41 2.97
C TYR A 15 -8.13 -0.52 3.81
N LEU A 16 -8.70 0.24 4.75
CA LEU A 16 -7.92 1.11 5.62
C LEU A 16 -7.03 0.33 6.59
N GLU A 17 -7.51 -0.80 7.10
CA GLU A 17 -6.70 -1.66 7.99
C GLU A 17 -5.52 -2.28 7.24
N ILE A 18 -5.74 -2.77 6.02
CA ILE A 18 -4.65 -3.24 5.16
C ILE A 18 -3.65 -2.12 4.91
N ARG A 19 -4.11 -0.90 4.61
CA ARG A 19 -3.23 0.27 4.43
C ARG A 19 -2.47 0.66 5.70
N LYS A 20 -3.08 0.52 6.88
CA LYS A 20 -2.41 0.75 8.17
C LYS A 20 -1.31 -0.29 8.41
N ALA A 21 -1.61 -1.57 8.22
CA ALA A 21 -0.61 -2.64 8.30
C ALA A 21 0.58 -2.37 7.34
N MET A 22 0.30 -1.86 6.13
CA MET A 22 1.36 -1.46 5.20
C MET A 22 2.22 -0.28 5.69
N LEU A 23 1.69 0.61 6.53
CA LEU A 23 2.47 1.68 7.17
C LEU A 23 3.29 1.14 8.35
N GLU A 24 2.80 0.11 9.03
CA GLU A 24 3.50 -0.55 10.14
C GLU A 24 4.62 -1.48 9.65
N GLY A 25 4.64 -1.80 8.35
CA GLY A 25 5.76 -2.48 7.68
C GLY A 25 5.37 -3.71 6.88
N ALA A 26 4.08 -4.05 6.81
CA ALA A 26 3.59 -5.15 6.00
C ALA A 26 3.80 -4.89 4.49
N ARG A 27 4.47 -5.81 3.81
CA ARG A 27 4.83 -5.68 2.39
C ARG A 27 4.45 -6.89 1.54
N ASN A 28 4.15 -8.02 2.18
CA ASN A 28 3.73 -9.23 1.50
C ASN A 28 2.40 -9.77 2.07
N LEU A 29 1.86 -10.79 1.41
CA LEU A 29 0.60 -11.40 1.83
C LEU A 29 0.67 -12.00 3.24
N GLU A 30 1.81 -12.57 3.62
CA GLU A 30 2.04 -13.20 4.92
C GLU A 30 2.03 -12.15 6.04
N ASP A 31 2.67 -11.01 5.84
CA ASP A 31 2.62 -9.89 6.79
C ASP A 31 1.17 -9.42 6.99
N ILE A 32 0.40 -9.27 5.90
CA ILE A 32 -1.02 -8.87 6.00
C ILE A 32 -1.85 -9.93 6.72
N MET A 33 -1.56 -11.22 6.50
CA MET A 33 -2.20 -12.31 7.23
C MET A 33 -1.90 -12.24 8.73
N MET A 34 -0.66 -11.93 9.12
CA MET A 34 -0.27 -11.79 10.53
C MET A 34 -0.87 -10.55 11.18
N GLU A 35 -0.81 -9.40 10.50
CA GLU A 35 -1.23 -8.10 11.06
C GLU A 35 -2.76 -7.95 11.10
N THR A 36 -3.46 -8.39 10.04
CA THR A 36 -4.91 -8.14 9.88
C THR A 36 -5.75 -9.42 9.92
N GLY A 37 -5.16 -10.60 9.77
CA GLY A 37 -5.90 -11.84 9.63
C GLY A 37 -6.60 -12.02 8.26
N ALA A 38 -6.51 -11.07 7.33
CA ALA A 38 -7.08 -11.23 5.99
C ALA A 38 -6.45 -12.45 5.28
N ALA A 39 -7.21 -13.11 4.41
CA ALA A 39 -6.81 -14.33 3.69
C ALA A 39 -6.52 -15.60 4.53
N THR A 40 -6.62 -15.54 5.86
CA THR A 40 -6.36 -16.71 6.74
C THR A 40 -7.52 -17.72 6.87
N CYS A 41 -8.72 -17.40 6.35
CA CYS A 41 -9.92 -18.22 6.53
C CYS A 41 -10.39 -18.87 5.22
N CYS A 42 -11.06 -18.10 4.34
CA CYS A 42 -11.63 -18.62 3.09
C CYS A 42 -10.75 -18.35 1.85
N GLY A 43 -9.67 -17.57 1.98
CA GLY A 43 -8.78 -17.20 0.88
C GLY A 43 -9.39 -16.29 -0.22
N GLY A 44 -10.70 -16.03 -0.22
CA GLY A 44 -11.37 -15.30 -1.31
C GLY A 44 -10.95 -13.83 -1.49
N CYS A 45 -10.35 -13.21 -0.48
CA CYS A 45 -9.83 -11.83 -0.57
C CYS A 45 -8.37 -11.75 -1.03
N THR A 46 -7.67 -12.87 -1.21
CA THR A 46 -6.22 -12.91 -1.47
C THR A 46 -5.83 -12.08 -2.69
N SER A 47 -6.51 -12.25 -3.82
CA SER A 47 -6.22 -11.49 -5.05
C SER A 47 -6.42 -9.98 -4.87
N GLN A 48 -7.42 -9.58 -4.06
CA GLN A 48 -7.64 -8.16 -3.76
C GLN A 48 -6.54 -7.61 -2.84
N VAL A 49 -6.12 -8.37 -1.83
CA VAL A 49 -5.01 -7.98 -0.94
C VAL A 49 -3.73 -7.79 -1.74
N ILE A 50 -3.39 -8.73 -2.63
CA ILE A 50 -2.22 -8.63 -3.51
C ILE A 50 -2.30 -7.37 -4.38
N GLY A 51 -3.46 -7.09 -5.00
CA GLY A 51 -3.64 -5.87 -5.80
C GLY A 51 -3.48 -4.57 -4.98
N ILE A 52 -3.84 -4.57 -3.70
CA ILE A 52 -3.64 -3.42 -2.81
C ILE A 52 -2.16 -3.24 -2.47
N LEU A 53 -1.45 -4.34 -2.23
CA LEU A 53 0.00 -4.34 -1.98
C LEU A 53 0.77 -3.81 -3.20
N GLU A 54 0.39 -4.23 -4.40
CA GLU A 54 1.04 -3.78 -5.63
C GLU A 54 0.70 -2.32 -6.00
N SER A 55 -0.40 -1.75 -5.50
CA SER A 55 -0.82 -0.38 -5.82
C SER A 55 -0.48 0.61 -4.69
N VAL A 56 0.33 1.63 -4.97
CA VAL A 56 0.63 2.70 -4.00
C VAL A 56 -0.29 3.89 -4.19
N CYS A 57 -0.40 4.42 -5.41
CA CYS A 57 -1.25 5.56 -5.71
C CYS A 57 -2.39 5.16 -6.65
N ARG A 58 -3.63 5.20 -6.15
CA ARG A 58 -4.81 4.92 -6.99
C ARG A 58 -5.17 6.07 -7.94
N CYS A 59 -4.84 7.32 -7.58
CA CYS A 59 -5.16 8.49 -8.42
C CYS A 59 -4.37 8.49 -9.73
N ASN A 60 -3.07 8.19 -9.64
CA ASN A 60 -2.17 8.19 -10.80
C ASN A 60 -1.80 6.76 -11.24
N ASN A 61 -2.50 5.75 -10.71
CA ASN A 61 -2.28 4.33 -10.98
C ASN A 61 -0.81 3.87 -10.85
N ILE A 62 -0.13 4.37 -9.81
CA ILE A 62 1.30 4.09 -9.58
C ILE A 62 1.45 2.84 -8.72
N SER A 63 2.28 1.93 -9.21
CA SER A 63 2.57 0.66 -8.56
C SER A 63 3.71 0.77 -7.56
N MET A 64 3.75 -0.13 -6.57
CA MET A 64 4.82 -0.21 -5.58
C MET A 64 6.19 -0.43 -6.23
N LYS A 65 6.26 -1.24 -7.29
CA LYS A 65 7.48 -1.46 -8.09
C LYS A 65 8.03 -0.16 -8.68
N GLU A 66 7.18 0.73 -9.18
CA GLU A 66 7.62 2.04 -9.70
C GLU A 66 8.17 2.91 -8.59
N VAL A 67 7.49 3.00 -7.45
CA VAL A 67 7.95 3.78 -6.30
C VAL A 67 9.31 3.26 -5.79
N ILE A 68 9.44 1.94 -5.61
CA ILE A 68 10.70 1.32 -5.19
C ILE A 68 11.82 1.60 -6.20
N LYS A 69 11.53 1.51 -7.51
CA LYS A 69 12.51 1.83 -8.55
C LYS A 69 12.97 3.28 -8.43
N THR A 70 12.03 4.22 -8.30
CA THR A 70 12.34 5.65 -8.15
C THR A 70 13.15 5.94 -6.87
N VAL A 71 12.82 5.29 -5.76
CA VAL A 71 13.59 5.42 -4.50
C VAL A 71 15.01 4.87 -4.67
N ASN A 72 15.18 3.73 -5.35
CA ASN A 72 16.50 3.16 -5.65
C ASN A 72 17.31 4.01 -6.64
N ASP A 73 16.65 4.75 -7.53
CA ASP A 73 17.28 5.69 -8.47
C ASP A 73 17.84 6.95 -7.78
N GLY A 74 17.54 7.13 -6.48
CA GLY A 74 18.02 8.26 -5.68
C GLY A 74 16.93 9.26 -5.27
N ALA A 75 15.65 8.91 -5.42
CA ALA A 75 14.56 9.72 -4.87
C ALA A 75 14.38 9.45 -3.37
N ASP A 76 15.09 10.22 -2.54
CA ASP A 76 15.08 10.13 -1.08
C ASP A 76 13.98 10.96 -0.38
N THR A 77 13.09 11.62 -1.13
CA THR A 77 11.97 12.39 -0.55
C THR A 77 10.65 12.11 -1.25
N VAL A 78 9.54 12.26 -0.51
CA VAL A 78 8.18 12.09 -1.07
C VAL A 78 7.93 13.08 -2.21
N GLU A 79 8.51 14.28 -2.14
CA GLU A 79 8.43 15.29 -3.20
C GLU A 79 9.14 14.81 -4.47
N LYS A 80 10.40 14.37 -4.38
CA LYS A 80 11.14 13.82 -5.55
C LYS A 80 10.41 12.63 -6.17
N VAL A 81 9.93 11.69 -5.34
CA VAL A 81 9.13 10.56 -5.81
C VAL A 81 7.87 11.05 -6.52
N GLY A 82 7.19 12.07 -5.98
CA GLY A 82 6.01 12.67 -6.57
C GLY A 82 6.29 13.44 -7.87
N GLU A 83 7.45 14.06 -8.03
CA GLU A 83 7.85 14.72 -9.28
C GLU A 83 8.09 13.71 -10.39
N ILE A 84 8.72 12.57 -10.07
CA ILE A 84 9.07 11.53 -11.05
C ILE A 84 7.84 10.66 -11.39
N THR A 85 7.12 10.18 -10.37
CA THR A 85 6.03 9.20 -10.54
C THR A 85 4.63 9.82 -10.50
N LYS A 86 4.49 11.10 -10.12
CA LYS A 86 3.19 11.72 -9.80
C LYS A 86 2.48 11.11 -8.60
N ALA A 87 3.08 10.18 -7.86
CA ALA A 87 2.46 9.64 -6.66
C ALA A 87 2.38 10.71 -5.55
N GLY A 88 1.22 10.86 -4.91
CA GLY A 88 1.04 11.80 -3.80
C GLY A 88 0.73 13.25 -4.18
N THR A 89 0.74 13.61 -5.47
CA THR A 89 0.52 14.99 -5.96
C THR A 89 -0.96 15.37 -6.10
N THR A 90 -1.87 14.39 -6.16
CA THR A 90 -3.31 14.64 -6.37
C THR A 90 -4.11 14.71 -5.07
N CYS A 91 -4.30 13.58 -4.38
CA CYS A 91 -5.12 13.52 -3.16
C CYS A 91 -4.29 13.44 -1.86
N GLY A 92 -2.97 13.30 -1.97
CA GLY A 92 -2.06 13.22 -0.84
C GLY A 92 -2.13 11.96 0.05
N ARG A 93 -3.14 11.10 -0.09
CA ARG A 93 -3.38 9.96 0.82
C ARG A 93 -2.28 8.89 0.83
N CYS A 94 -1.53 8.79 -0.27
CA CYS A 94 -0.43 7.82 -0.41
C CYS A 94 0.93 8.37 0.07
N ARG A 95 1.03 9.66 0.45
CA ARG A 95 2.26 10.27 0.97
C ARG A 95 2.87 9.51 2.17
N PRO A 96 2.12 9.15 3.22
CA PRO A 96 2.69 8.39 4.34
C PRO A 96 3.19 7.01 3.91
N LEU A 97 2.55 6.39 2.92
CA LEU A 97 2.99 5.09 2.39
C LEU A 97 4.30 5.24 1.59
N ILE A 98 4.41 6.28 0.77
CA ILE A 98 5.64 6.59 0.02
C ILE A 98 6.79 6.87 1.00
N GLN A 99 6.53 7.65 2.04
CA GLN A 99 7.52 7.94 3.08
C GLN A 99 8.02 6.65 3.76
N ASN A 100 7.10 5.77 4.14
CA ASN A 100 7.46 4.48 4.71
C ASN A 100 8.28 3.60 3.74
N VAL A 101 7.99 3.63 2.43
CA VAL A 101 8.82 2.94 1.42
C VAL A 101 10.22 3.56 1.33
N ILE A 102 10.35 4.89 1.44
CA ILE A 102 11.66 5.57 1.45
C ILE A 102 12.48 5.19 2.69
N GLU A 103 11.84 5.18 3.87
CA GLU A 103 12.50 4.86 5.15
C GLU A 103 13.00 3.43 5.20
N VAL A 104 12.17 2.48 4.76
CA VAL A 104 12.50 1.05 4.83
C VAL A 104 13.30 0.60 3.58
N LYS A 105 13.28 1.37 2.49
CA LYS A 105 13.85 1.04 1.17
C LYS A 105 13.39 -0.33 0.64
N ARG A 106 12.21 -0.79 1.04
CA ARG A 106 11.61 -2.07 0.67
C ARG A 106 10.09 -1.99 0.53
#